data_AF-B0VLR6-F1
#
_entry.id   AF-B0VLR6-F1
#
_cell.length_a   1.000
_cell.length_b   1.000
_cell.length_c   1.000
_cell.angle_alpha   90.00
_cell.angle_beta   90.00
_cell.angle_gamma   90.00
#
_symmetry.space_group_name_H-M   'P 1'
#
loop_
_entity.id
_entity.type
_entity.pdbx_description
1 polymer ?
#
loop_
_entity_poly.entity_id
_entity_poly.type
_entity_poly.pdbx_seq_one_letter_code
_entity_poly.pdbx_strand_id
1 'polypeptide(L)'
;MRSDVVSQNEEWQQKIQQLADVSINEFHMRDIANIEHPCAFDTLEEYDLLIFRKLVTPDDEIKNGESHESVFGLATTPISFIFTPKVLISVREQGNKSIENYIQRLENILCKTLEEQNKTRKLPNSPVDLCLRLLNSMVDGYLDIRSPLTRRVEHWQQQLLQGNRRFKQWHQLFHENMAFQQVENLCEEQIETLQEFRDEIVENYHHVIGEKTHSSQDLLLVRLNDLMSHVERIQKHTLRLRSAIQSAIDLHFSAIANQTNENMRILAIITAVFAPLTLLTGIYGMNFEFIPRLKSPVGFWIMLGVMLLSTILLLYYFYRQHLVGRGEKSVIDLLAQQHRQDRMNLFWFLEYEPIKQTLKEVEKITRLK
;
A
#
# COMPACT_ATOMS: atom_id res chain seq x y z
N MET A 1 -12.18 18.66 25.72
CA MET A 1 -11.28 17.74 25.00
C MET A 1 -11.59 16.31 25.42
N ARG A 2 -11.17 15.27 24.67
CA ARG A 2 -11.39 13.86 25.08
C ARG A 2 -10.75 13.54 26.43
N SER A 3 -9.56 14.08 26.70
CA SER A 3 -8.89 13.95 28.01
C SER A 3 -9.77 14.35 29.19
N ASP A 4 -10.60 15.37 29.01
CA ASP A 4 -11.50 15.89 30.04
C ASP A 4 -12.68 14.95 30.25
N VAL A 5 -13.15 14.31 29.17
CA VAL A 5 -14.23 13.31 29.22
C VAL A 5 -13.77 12.05 29.97
N VAL A 6 -12.55 11.60 29.70
CA VAL A 6 -11.97 10.39 30.33
C VAL A 6 -11.64 10.63 31.81
N SER A 7 -11.17 11.83 32.17
CA SER A 7 -10.72 12.12 33.53
C SER A 7 -11.81 12.69 34.46
N GLN A 8 -12.81 13.39 33.92
CA GLN A 8 -13.83 14.12 34.67
C GLN A 8 -15.25 13.82 34.15
N ASN A 9 -15.60 12.54 34.02
CA ASN A 9 -16.87 12.12 33.41
C ASN A 9 -18.11 12.74 34.09
N GLU A 10 -18.19 12.71 35.42
CA GLU A 10 -19.35 13.25 36.16
C GLU A 10 -19.50 14.78 36.03
N GLU A 11 -18.40 15.54 36.12
CA GLU A 11 -18.43 17.00 35.94
C GLU A 11 -18.79 17.38 34.50
N TRP A 12 -18.33 16.60 33.53
CA TRP A 12 -18.64 16.81 32.13
C TRP A 12 -20.12 16.55 31.83
N GLN A 13 -20.68 15.45 32.35
CA GLN A 13 -22.12 15.18 32.24
C GLN A 13 -22.97 16.28 32.91
N GLN A 14 -22.59 16.76 34.10
CA GLN A 14 -23.30 17.86 34.75
C GLN A 14 -23.30 19.15 33.91
N LYS A 15 -22.18 19.48 33.26
CA LYS A 15 -22.10 20.64 32.35
C LYS A 15 -23.00 20.48 31.14
N ILE A 16 -23.10 19.27 30.58
CA ILE A 16 -23.97 19.00 29.43
C ILE A 16 -25.44 19.07 29.83
N GLN A 17 -25.81 18.50 30.97
CA GLN A 17 -27.17 18.63 31.49
C GLN A 17 -27.54 20.11 31.70
N GLN A 18 -26.62 20.94 32.19
CA GLN A 18 -26.87 22.37 32.38
C GLN A 18 -27.01 23.15 31.05
N LEU A 19 -26.26 22.78 30.00
CA LEU A 19 -26.21 23.52 28.75
C LEU A 19 -27.23 23.05 27.71
N ALA A 20 -27.51 21.76 27.67
CA ALA A 20 -28.31 21.10 26.64
C ALA A 20 -29.57 20.43 27.18
N ASP A 21 -29.71 20.29 28.51
CA ASP A 21 -30.83 19.60 29.17
C ASP A 21 -30.99 18.13 28.75
N VAL A 22 -29.88 17.48 28.42
CA VAL A 22 -29.83 16.09 27.93
C VAL A 22 -28.78 15.30 28.72
N SER A 23 -29.10 14.05 29.06
CA SER A 23 -28.17 13.10 29.69
C SER A 23 -27.66 12.09 28.67
N ILE A 24 -26.34 11.97 28.53
CA ILE A 24 -25.72 11.05 27.56
C ILE A 24 -25.65 9.64 28.16
N ASN A 25 -26.01 8.65 27.34
CA ASN A 25 -26.00 7.24 27.71
C ASN A 25 -24.58 6.76 28.06
N GLU A 26 -24.45 5.94 29.10
CA GLU A 26 -23.16 5.37 29.52
C GLU A 26 -22.44 4.59 28.42
N PHE A 27 -23.18 3.92 27.52
CA PHE A 27 -22.57 3.23 26.37
C PHE A 27 -21.92 4.23 25.41
N HIS A 28 -22.66 5.25 24.99
CA HIS A 28 -22.14 6.33 24.14
C HIS A 28 -20.96 7.07 24.80
N MET A 29 -20.95 7.21 26.12
CA MET A 29 -19.78 7.75 26.84
C MET A 29 -18.53 6.89 26.68
N ARG A 30 -18.68 5.56 26.74
CA ARG A 30 -17.58 4.62 26.51
C ARG A 30 -17.11 4.66 25.06
N ASP A 31 -18.03 4.81 24.12
CA ASP A 31 -17.71 4.89 22.69
C ASP A 31 -16.96 6.17 22.36
N ILE A 32 -17.37 7.31 22.93
CA ILE A 32 -16.67 8.60 22.80
C ILE A 32 -15.27 8.57 23.43
N ALA A 33 -15.09 7.79 24.51
CA ALA A 33 -13.80 7.62 25.18
C ALA A 33 -12.85 6.67 24.42
N ASN A 34 -13.38 5.80 23.57
CA ASN A 34 -12.59 4.81 22.84
C ASN A 34 -11.91 5.42 21.59
N ILE A 35 -10.58 5.40 21.58
CA ILE A 35 -9.75 5.95 20.48
C ILE A 35 -9.80 5.05 19.23
N GLU A 36 -10.13 3.78 19.37
CA GLU A 36 -10.21 2.81 18.28
C GLU A 36 -11.63 2.64 17.72
N HIS A 37 -12.61 3.38 18.23
CA HIS A 37 -14.00 3.26 17.77
C HIS A 37 -14.13 3.56 16.26
N PRO A 38 -14.84 2.74 15.46
CA PRO A 38 -15.10 2.99 14.04
C PRO A 38 -16.01 4.21 13.83
N CYS A 39 -16.24 4.60 12.57
CA CYS A 39 -17.30 5.56 12.28
C CYS A 39 -18.67 4.95 12.62
N ALA A 40 -19.56 5.72 13.24
CA ALA A 40 -20.89 5.25 13.62
C ALA A 40 -21.85 6.44 13.73
N PHE A 41 -23.13 6.18 13.43
CA PHE A 41 -24.21 7.13 13.62
C PHE A 41 -25.36 6.46 14.38
N ASP A 42 -25.69 7.01 15.54
CA ASP A 42 -26.76 6.51 16.41
C ASP A 42 -27.78 7.61 16.67
N THR A 43 -29.06 7.28 16.57
CA THR A 43 -30.17 8.20 16.82
C THR A 43 -30.89 7.82 18.11
N LEU A 44 -31.19 8.83 18.94
CA LEU A 44 -32.00 8.68 20.16
C LEU A 44 -33.04 9.80 20.22
N GLU A 45 -34.09 9.61 21.03
CA GLU A 45 -35.17 10.59 21.15
C GLU A 45 -34.70 11.99 21.62
N GLU A 46 -33.63 12.04 22.44
CA GLU A 46 -33.12 13.28 23.03
C GLU A 46 -31.94 13.89 22.25
N TYR A 47 -31.15 13.07 21.57
CA TYR A 47 -29.94 13.49 20.85
C TYR A 47 -29.51 12.47 19.80
N ASP A 48 -28.79 12.95 18.78
CA ASP A 48 -28.11 12.07 17.83
C ASP A 48 -26.60 12.08 18.14
N LEU A 49 -25.93 10.95 17.91
CA LEU A 49 -24.49 10.78 18.07
C LEU A 49 -23.86 10.40 16.71
N LEU A 50 -22.87 11.17 16.29
CA LEU A 50 -22.03 10.87 15.14
C LEU A 50 -20.58 10.73 15.59
N ILE A 51 -20.01 9.55 15.44
CA ILE A 51 -18.57 9.31 15.59
C ILE A 51 -17.95 9.29 14.19
N PHE A 52 -17.04 10.21 13.93
CA PHE A 52 -16.36 10.34 12.65
C PHE A 52 -14.86 10.19 12.84
N ARG A 53 -14.24 9.18 12.22
CA ARG A 53 -12.78 9.01 12.25
C ARG A 53 -12.11 9.92 11.24
N LYS A 54 -11.25 10.82 11.72
CA LYS A 54 -10.45 11.72 10.89
C LYS A 54 -9.07 11.12 10.59
N LEU A 55 -8.59 11.25 9.36
CA LEU A 55 -7.15 11.08 9.05
C LEU A 55 -6.34 12.24 9.65
N VAL A 56 -5.30 11.90 10.40
CA VAL A 56 -4.33 12.89 10.91
C VAL A 56 -3.51 13.40 9.74
N THR A 57 -3.60 14.69 9.45
CA THR A 57 -2.80 15.32 8.40
C THR A 57 -1.44 15.76 8.96
N PRO A 58 -0.40 15.97 8.12
CA PRO A 58 0.92 16.42 8.59
C PRO A 58 0.91 17.74 9.37
N ASP A 59 -0.14 18.55 9.17
CA ASP A 59 -0.34 19.79 9.90
C ASP A 59 -0.83 19.54 11.33
N ASP A 60 -1.53 18.44 11.63
CA ASP A 60 -2.07 18.17 12.96
C ASP A 60 -0.95 17.85 13.97
N GLU A 61 -0.99 18.50 15.14
CA GLU A 61 -0.01 18.31 16.23
C GLU A 61 -0.56 17.39 17.33
N ILE A 62 -1.06 16.23 16.92
CA ILE A 62 -1.69 15.28 17.85
C ILE A 62 -0.59 14.42 18.50
N LYS A 63 -0.34 14.65 19.79
CA LYS A 63 0.59 13.84 20.59
C LYS A 63 -0.04 12.48 20.92
N ASN A 64 0.19 11.48 20.07
CA ASN A 64 -0.08 10.09 20.44
C ASN A 64 1.04 9.58 21.36
N GLY A 65 0.67 8.94 22.46
CA GLY A 65 1.60 8.32 23.44
C GLY A 65 2.38 7.12 22.92
N GLU A 66 2.24 6.77 21.64
CA GLU A 66 3.00 5.71 20.99
C GLU A 66 3.81 6.29 19.83
N SER A 67 5.09 5.95 19.84
CA SER A 67 6.07 6.32 18.82
C SER A 67 5.77 5.56 17.52
N HIS A 68 4.80 6.02 16.74
CA HIS A 68 4.63 5.51 15.39
C HIS A 68 5.74 6.05 14.51
N GLU A 69 6.54 5.15 13.92
CA GLU A 69 7.51 5.47 12.88
C GLU A 69 6.87 6.38 11.83
N SER A 70 7.35 7.61 11.80
CA SER A 70 6.85 8.74 11.03
C SER A 70 7.20 8.62 9.55
N VAL A 71 6.80 7.53 8.90
CA VAL A 71 6.99 7.42 7.46
C VAL A 71 5.74 7.03 6.69
N PHE A 72 4.68 6.41 7.29
CA PHE A 72 3.26 6.47 6.83
C PHE A 72 2.28 5.56 7.62
N GLY A 73 2.46 5.38 8.94
CA GLY A 73 1.36 4.86 9.77
C GLY A 73 0.25 5.91 9.79
N LEU A 74 -0.82 5.69 9.01
CA LEU A 74 -1.94 6.63 8.93
C LEU A 74 -2.63 6.66 10.29
N ALA A 75 -2.22 7.60 11.13
CA ALA A 75 -2.90 7.85 12.37
C ALA A 75 -4.30 8.36 12.04
N THR A 76 -5.29 7.78 12.69
CA THR A 76 -6.67 8.23 12.62
C THR A 76 -7.12 8.58 14.03
N THR A 77 -7.92 9.62 14.15
CA THR A 77 -8.47 10.07 15.43
C THR A 77 -9.98 10.19 15.32
N PRO A 78 -10.76 9.53 16.21
CA PRO A 78 -12.21 9.71 16.22
C PRO A 78 -12.56 11.11 16.71
N ILE A 79 -13.64 11.65 16.17
CA ILE A 79 -14.23 12.93 16.59
C ILE A 79 -15.72 12.66 16.76
N SER A 80 -16.23 12.91 17.95
CA SER A 80 -17.62 12.64 18.27
C SER A 80 -18.41 13.95 18.24
N PHE A 81 -19.56 13.94 17.58
CA PHE A 81 -20.52 15.03 17.51
C PHE A 81 -21.83 14.56 18.14
N ILE A 82 -22.31 15.33 19.10
CA ILE A 82 -23.61 15.10 19.74
C ILE A 82 -24.52 16.23 19.32
N PHE A 83 -25.61 15.89 18.66
CA PHE A 83 -26.60 16.83 18.17
C PHE A 83 -27.73 16.94 19.18
N THR A 84 -27.93 18.15 19.71
CA THR A 84 -29.13 18.48 20.47
C THR A 84 -29.91 19.57 19.73
N PRO A 85 -31.20 19.81 20.05
CA PRO A 85 -32.02 20.79 19.33
C PRO A 85 -31.44 22.22 19.29
N LYS A 86 -30.53 22.55 20.22
CA LYS A 86 -29.98 23.91 20.38
C LYS A 86 -28.46 23.98 20.31
N VAL A 87 -27.75 22.90 20.66
CA VAL A 87 -26.29 22.92 20.86
C VAL A 87 -25.64 21.74 20.14
N LEU A 88 -24.52 22.02 19.46
CA LEU A 88 -23.63 20.99 18.96
C LEU A 88 -22.49 20.80 19.96
N ILE A 89 -22.30 19.58 20.45
CA ILE A 89 -21.18 19.23 21.32
C ILE A 89 -20.19 18.41 20.51
N SER A 90 -18.93 18.85 20.44
CA SER A 90 -17.86 18.12 19.76
C SER A 90 -16.81 17.65 20.75
N VAL A 91 -16.47 16.36 20.74
CA VAL A 91 -15.39 15.75 21.53
C VAL A 91 -14.25 15.33 20.60
N ARG A 92 -13.04 15.79 20.89
CA ARG A 92 -11.85 15.59 20.05
C ARG A 92 -10.55 15.61 20.87
N GLU A 93 -9.49 15.09 20.26
CA GLU A 93 -8.10 15.29 20.69
C GLU A 93 -7.66 16.75 20.54
N GLN A 94 -6.69 17.14 21.37
CA GLN A 94 -6.02 18.42 21.26
C GLN A 94 -5.05 18.40 20.06
N GLY A 95 -4.94 19.52 19.33
CA GLY A 95 -4.03 19.66 18.20
C GLY A 95 -4.65 19.41 16.82
N ASN A 96 -5.99 19.30 16.74
CA ASN A 96 -6.70 19.18 15.46
C ASN A 96 -6.85 20.55 14.79
N LYS A 97 -5.93 20.86 13.86
CA LYS A 97 -5.83 22.18 13.25
C LYS A 97 -7.01 22.50 12.33
N SER A 98 -7.61 21.51 11.68
CA SER A 98 -8.77 21.73 10.79
C SER A 98 -9.94 22.36 11.54
N ILE A 99 -10.27 21.82 12.73
CA ILE A 99 -11.36 22.36 13.55
C ILE A 99 -10.96 23.68 14.20
N GLU A 100 -9.73 23.80 14.72
CA GLU A 100 -9.24 25.05 15.32
C GLU A 100 -9.26 26.21 14.32
N ASN A 101 -8.81 25.98 13.09
CA ASN A 101 -8.87 26.95 12.00
C ASN A 101 -10.32 27.34 11.67
N TYR A 102 -11.25 26.39 11.70
CA TYR A 102 -12.66 26.67 11.45
C TYR A 102 -13.29 27.49 12.59
N ILE A 103 -12.99 27.16 13.85
CA ILE A 103 -13.45 27.92 15.02
C ILE A 103 -12.89 29.35 14.98
N GLN A 104 -11.60 29.52 14.70
CA GLN A 104 -10.99 30.84 14.55
C GLN A 104 -11.65 31.64 13.41
N ARG A 105 -12.00 31.00 12.28
CA ARG A 105 -12.76 31.65 11.20
C ARG A 105 -14.14 32.11 11.68
N LEU A 106 -14.85 31.30 12.47
CA LEU A 106 -16.13 31.69 13.05
C LEU A 106 -16.01 32.84 14.04
N GLU A 107 -15.04 32.78 14.96
CA GLU A 107 -14.76 33.86 15.92
C GLU A 107 -14.46 35.17 15.20
N ASN A 108 -13.62 35.13 14.15
CA ASN A 108 -13.33 36.29 13.31
C ASN A 108 -14.57 36.85 12.62
N ILE A 109 -15.53 36.02 12.22
CA ILE A 109 -16.81 36.47 11.63
C ILE A 109 -17.69 37.13 12.70
N LEU A 110 -17.69 36.60 13.93
CA LEU A 110 -18.48 37.11 15.05
C LEU A 110 -17.92 38.44 15.60
N CYS A 111 -16.59 38.62 15.59
CA CYS A 111 -15.92 39.82 16.08
C CYS A 111 -15.89 41.00 15.08
N LYS A 112 -16.35 40.82 13.83
CA LYS A 112 -16.39 41.90 12.84
C LYS A 112 -17.43 42.97 13.19
N THR A 113 -16.97 44.22 13.25
CA THR A 113 -17.80 45.42 13.48
C THR A 113 -18.83 45.65 12.36
N LEU A 114 -19.90 46.38 12.70
CA LEU A 114 -21.08 46.63 11.85
C LEU A 114 -20.79 47.37 10.52
N GLU A 115 -19.56 47.83 10.26
CA GLU A 115 -19.22 48.64 9.08
C GLU A 115 -18.81 47.81 7.85
N GLU A 116 -18.49 46.52 7.98
CA GLU A 116 -18.15 45.62 6.85
C GLU A 116 -19.36 44.81 6.31
N GLN A 117 -20.58 45.31 6.47
CA GLN A 117 -21.86 44.63 6.20
C GLN A 117 -22.12 44.19 4.75
N ASN A 118 -21.28 44.57 3.78
CA ASN A 118 -21.47 44.20 2.37
C ASN A 118 -21.01 42.79 2.01
N LYS A 119 -20.49 41.99 2.96
CA LYS A 119 -20.24 40.55 2.75
C LYS A 119 -21.26 39.71 3.51
N THR A 120 -21.87 38.76 2.82
CA THR A 120 -22.82 37.79 3.40
C THR A 120 -22.20 37.09 4.60
N ARG A 121 -22.80 37.26 5.79
CA ARG A 121 -22.43 36.50 7.00
C ARG A 121 -22.87 35.05 6.79
N LYS A 122 -21.97 34.18 6.32
CA LYS A 122 -22.25 32.74 6.20
C LYS A 122 -22.16 32.05 7.56
N LEU A 123 -22.94 32.49 8.53
CA LEU A 123 -23.08 31.79 9.80
C LEU A 123 -23.81 30.44 9.57
N PRO A 124 -23.56 29.43 10.41
CA PRO A 124 -24.34 28.20 10.39
C PRO A 124 -25.78 28.49 10.86
N ASN A 125 -26.77 27.90 10.18
CA ASN A 125 -28.18 28.14 10.49
C ASN A 125 -28.74 27.14 11.52
N SER A 126 -28.05 26.01 11.75
CA SER A 126 -28.46 24.91 12.63
C SER A 126 -27.22 24.21 13.22
N PRO A 127 -27.31 23.54 14.38
CA PRO A 127 -26.27 22.65 14.89
C PRO A 127 -25.80 21.61 13.85
N VAL A 128 -26.73 21.06 13.06
CA VAL A 128 -26.45 20.13 11.98
C VAL A 128 -25.65 20.81 10.86
N ASP A 129 -26.02 22.04 10.48
CA ASP A 129 -25.26 22.82 9.50
C ASP A 129 -23.82 23.07 9.98
N LEU A 130 -23.65 23.44 11.25
CA LEU A 130 -22.33 23.64 11.84
C LEU A 130 -21.49 22.36 11.78
N CYS A 131 -22.07 21.21 12.11
CA CYS A 131 -21.38 19.93 12.01
C CYS A 131 -20.97 19.60 10.57
N LEU A 132 -21.88 19.72 9.60
CA LEU A 132 -21.57 19.45 8.19
C LEU A 132 -20.42 20.34 7.68
N ARG A 133 -20.36 21.60 8.11
CA ARG A 133 -19.25 22.50 7.73
C ARG A 133 -17.93 22.15 8.42
N LEU A 134 -17.98 21.69 9.67
CA LEU A 134 -16.80 21.17 10.37
C LEU A 134 -16.29 19.91 9.69
N LEU A 135 -17.17 18.96 9.37
CA LEU A 135 -16.85 17.75 8.62
C LEU A 135 -16.25 18.09 7.25
N ASN A 136 -16.85 19.01 6.50
CA ASN A 136 -16.30 19.44 5.22
C ASN A 136 -14.88 20.00 5.35
N SER A 137 -14.64 20.87 6.32
CA SER A 137 -13.30 21.42 6.55
C SER A 137 -12.28 20.37 6.96
N MET A 138 -12.70 19.24 7.52
CA MET A 138 -11.82 18.12 7.86
C MET A 138 -11.53 17.25 6.64
N VAL A 139 -12.57 16.91 5.86
CA VAL A 139 -12.45 16.10 4.64
C VAL A 139 -11.71 16.87 3.53
N ASP A 140 -11.84 18.19 3.46
CA ASP A 140 -11.06 19.02 2.52
C ASP A 140 -9.55 18.80 2.68
N GLY A 141 -9.06 18.62 3.91
CA GLY A 141 -7.66 18.31 4.19
C GLY A 141 -7.20 16.96 3.65
N TYR A 142 -8.13 16.05 3.33
CA TYR A 142 -7.78 14.78 2.70
C TYR A 142 -7.38 14.96 1.23
N LEU A 143 -7.78 16.05 0.56
CA LEU A 143 -7.34 16.30 -0.81
C LEU A 143 -5.83 16.47 -0.90
N ASP A 144 -5.20 16.98 0.15
CA ASP A 144 -3.75 17.18 0.22
C ASP A 144 -2.98 15.85 0.28
N ILE A 145 -3.62 14.75 0.70
CA ILE A 145 -2.97 13.44 0.77
C ILE A 145 -2.82 12.80 -0.62
N ARG A 146 -3.58 13.26 -1.63
CA ARG A 146 -3.59 12.65 -2.97
C ARG A 146 -2.22 12.69 -3.64
N SER A 147 -1.50 13.81 -3.55
CA SER A 147 -0.18 13.95 -4.18
C SER A 147 0.88 13.06 -3.51
N PRO A 148 1.03 13.04 -2.16
CA PRO A 148 1.88 12.08 -1.47
C PRO A 148 1.59 10.62 -1.81
N LEU A 149 0.31 10.21 -1.81
CA LEU A 149 -0.10 8.84 -2.16
C LEU A 149 0.32 8.47 -3.58
N THR A 150 0.11 9.37 -4.55
CA THR A 150 0.52 9.15 -5.95
C THR A 150 2.04 8.98 -6.08
N ARG A 151 2.84 9.86 -5.46
CA ARG A 151 4.31 9.79 -5.54
C ARG A 151 4.86 8.47 -4.99
N ARG A 152 4.23 7.90 -3.96
CA ARG A 152 4.62 6.60 -3.38
C ARG A 152 4.37 5.46 -4.34
N VAL A 153 3.21 5.44 -4.99
CA VAL A 153 2.89 4.44 -6.02
C VAL A 153 3.89 4.53 -7.16
N GLU A 154 4.17 5.74 -7.65
CA GLU A 154 5.19 5.97 -8.68
C GLU A 154 6.57 5.45 -8.25
N HIS A 155 6.97 5.70 -7.00
CA HIS A 155 8.21 5.17 -6.43
C HIS A 155 8.26 3.65 -6.49
N TRP A 156 7.22 2.96 -5.99
CA TRP A 156 7.18 1.50 -5.98
C TRP A 156 7.10 0.89 -7.39
N GLN A 157 6.35 1.52 -8.31
CA GLN A 157 6.33 1.11 -9.71
C GLN A 157 7.72 1.19 -10.33
N GLN A 158 8.45 2.29 -10.10
CA GLN A 158 9.83 2.42 -10.57
C GLN A 158 10.76 1.39 -9.95
N GLN A 159 10.62 1.07 -8.66
CA GLN A 159 11.46 0.05 -8.01
C GLN A 159 11.16 -1.37 -8.53
N LEU A 160 9.89 -1.70 -8.79
CA LEU A 160 9.47 -3.01 -9.30
C LEU A 160 9.87 -3.24 -10.76
N LEU A 161 9.84 -2.18 -11.57
CA LEU A 161 10.12 -2.25 -13.01
C LEU A 161 11.60 -2.06 -13.37
N GLN A 162 12.51 -1.89 -12.40
CA GLN A 162 13.95 -1.84 -12.66
C GLN A 162 14.49 -3.21 -13.12
N GLY A 163 14.65 -3.39 -14.43
CA GLY A 163 14.99 -4.67 -15.08
C GLY A 163 16.34 -5.33 -14.72
N ASN A 164 17.15 -4.76 -13.83
CA ASN A 164 18.50 -5.25 -13.54
C ASN A 164 18.77 -5.65 -12.09
N ARG A 165 17.82 -5.50 -11.16
CA ARG A 165 18.03 -5.86 -9.74
C ARG A 165 16.85 -6.66 -9.19
N ARG A 166 17.16 -7.77 -8.51
CA ARG A 166 16.16 -8.53 -7.74
C ARG A 166 15.57 -7.59 -6.69
N PHE A 167 14.26 -7.35 -6.76
CA PHE A 167 13.55 -6.53 -5.78
C PHE A 167 13.60 -7.19 -4.40
N LYS A 168 14.02 -6.45 -3.38
CA LYS A 168 14.25 -6.95 -2.00
C LYS A 168 13.27 -6.38 -0.98
N GLN A 169 12.62 -5.25 -1.27
CA GLN A 169 11.82 -4.48 -0.32
C GLN A 169 10.34 -4.91 -0.27
N TRP A 170 10.08 -6.21 -0.36
CA TRP A 170 8.71 -6.75 -0.32
C TRP A 170 7.97 -6.37 0.95
N HIS A 171 8.63 -6.47 2.11
CA HIS A 171 8.02 -6.13 3.39
C HIS A 171 7.55 -4.67 3.44
N GLN A 172 8.38 -3.74 2.94
CA GLN A 172 8.02 -2.32 2.85
C GLN A 172 6.85 -2.11 1.87
N LEU A 173 6.90 -2.71 0.67
CA LEU A 173 5.80 -2.64 -0.30
C LEU A 173 4.47 -3.14 0.28
N PHE A 174 4.48 -4.24 1.04
CA PHE A 174 3.28 -4.78 1.67
C PHE A 174 2.76 -3.88 2.79
N HIS A 175 3.62 -3.34 3.63
CA HIS A 175 3.22 -2.37 4.67
C HIS A 175 2.56 -1.13 4.06
N GLU A 176 3.10 -0.65 2.94
CA GLU A 176 2.55 0.47 2.18
C GLU A 176 1.19 0.13 1.58
N ASN A 177 1.04 -1.06 1.01
CA ASN A 177 -0.24 -1.57 0.49
C ASN A 177 -1.31 -1.65 1.59
N MET A 178 -0.93 -2.07 2.81
CA MET A 178 -1.83 -2.08 3.96
C MET A 178 -2.26 -0.66 4.35
N ALA A 179 -1.38 0.34 4.28
CA ALA A 179 -1.76 1.73 4.51
C ALA A 179 -2.80 2.22 3.48
N PHE A 180 -2.68 1.87 2.20
CA PHE A 180 -3.71 2.18 1.20
C PHE A 180 -5.05 1.51 1.54
N GLN A 181 -5.05 0.24 1.97
CA GLN A 181 -6.27 -0.46 2.42
C GLN A 181 -6.90 0.23 3.64
N GLN A 182 -6.10 0.72 4.59
CA GLN A 182 -6.62 1.46 5.76
C GLN A 182 -7.33 2.75 5.35
N VAL A 183 -6.80 3.51 4.39
CA VAL A 183 -7.51 4.69 3.84
C VAL A 183 -8.82 4.28 3.17
N GLU A 184 -8.78 3.20 2.39
CA GLU A 184 -9.95 2.67 1.68
C GLU A 184 -11.07 2.28 2.64
N ASN A 185 -10.77 1.47 3.65
CA ASN A 185 -11.72 1.05 4.69
C ASN A 185 -12.26 2.25 5.46
N LEU A 186 -11.40 3.19 5.85
CA LEU A 186 -11.85 4.39 6.54
C LEU A 186 -12.84 5.21 5.69
N CYS A 187 -12.56 5.36 4.39
CA CYS A 187 -13.48 6.08 3.50
C CYS A 187 -14.80 5.33 3.35
N GLU A 188 -14.78 3.99 3.31
CA GLU A 188 -15.97 3.15 3.27
C GLU A 188 -16.83 3.34 4.54
N GLU A 189 -16.23 3.21 5.72
CA GLU A 189 -16.90 3.48 7.01
C GLU A 189 -17.48 4.90 7.06
N GLN A 190 -16.72 5.91 6.62
CA GLN A 190 -17.20 7.30 6.57
C GLN A 190 -18.40 7.46 5.62
N ILE A 191 -18.39 6.80 4.46
CA ILE A 191 -19.49 6.87 3.50
C ILE A 191 -20.73 6.21 4.09
N GLU A 192 -20.60 5.04 4.70
CA GLU A 192 -21.71 4.32 5.35
C GLU A 192 -22.35 5.18 6.45
N THR A 193 -21.54 5.73 7.36
CA THR A 193 -22.02 6.60 8.43
C THR A 193 -22.69 7.89 7.90
N LEU A 194 -22.15 8.48 6.83
CA LEU A 194 -22.77 9.66 6.21
C LEU A 194 -24.06 9.32 5.45
N GLN A 195 -24.21 8.09 4.94
CA GLN A 195 -25.44 7.58 4.36
C GLN A 195 -26.51 7.40 5.42
N GLU A 196 -26.19 6.79 6.56
CA GLU A 196 -27.11 6.66 7.70
C GLU A 196 -27.56 8.05 8.18
N PHE A 197 -26.63 8.99 8.32
CA PHE A 197 -26.95 10.37 8.69
C PHE A 197 -27.84 11.07 7.65
N ARG A 198 -27.63 10.81 6.36
CA ARG A 198 -28.47 11.34 5.28
C ARG A 198 -29.88 10.79 5.39
N ASP A 199 -30.01 9.48 5.55
CA ASP A 199 -31.28 8.79 5.56
C ASP A 199 -32.12 9.26 6.75
N GLU A 200 -31.48 9.49 7.91
CA GLU A 200 -32.09 10.15 9.07
C GLU A 200 -32.59 11.58 8.77
N ILE A 201 -31.79 12.41 8.09
CA ILE A 201 -32.22 13.76 7.67
C ILE A 201 -33.39 13.69 6.67
N VAL A 202 -33.49 12.64 5.87
CA VAL A 202 -34.58 12.46 4.91
C VAL A 202 -35.86 11.97 5.61
N GLU A 203 -35.75 11.00 6.51
CA GLU A 203 -36.89 10.36 7.18
C GLU A 203 -37.52 11.25 8.27
N ASN A 204 -36.73 11.81 9.17
CA ASN A 204 -37.26 12.50 10.36
C ASN A 204 -37.62 13.99 10.13
N TYR A 205 -37.23 14.59 9.01
CA TYR A 205 -37.59 15.99 8.69
C TYR A 205 -38.81 16.15 7.79
N HIS A 206 -39.43 15.05 7.32
CA HIS A 206 -40.50 15.15 6.33
C HIS A 206 -41.88 15.58 6.88
N HIS A 207 -42.06 15.64 8.20
CA HIS A 207 -43.41 15.73 8.79
C HIS A 207 -43.87 17.12 9.30
N VAL A 208 -43.16 18.23 9.02
CA VAL A 208 -43.57 19.58 9.52
C VAL A 208 -43.55 20.67 8.43
N ILE A 209 -44.70 20.78 7.74
CA ILE A 209 -45.41 21.97 7.23
C ILE A 209 -44.56 23.27 7.07
N GLY A 210 -44.21 23.62 5.81
CA GLY A 210 -43.86 24.99 5.38
C GLY A 210 -42.81 25.11 4.25
N GLU A 211 -43.05 25.97 3.25
CA GLU A 211 -42.14 26.20 2.09
C GLU A 211 -40.69 26.60 2.47
N LYS A 212 -40.49 27.26 3.63
CA LYS A 212 -39.15 27.67 4.11
C LYS A 212 -38.34 26.52 4.73
N THR A 213 -39.01 25.47 5.20
CA THR A 213 -38.37 24.30 5.83
C THR A 213 -37.74 23.41 4.75
N HIS A 214 -38.39 23.28 3.60
CA HIS A 214 -37.85 22.55 2.43
C HIS A 214 -36.52 23.12 1.94
N SER A 215 -36.40 24.44 1.75
CA SER A 215 -35.14 25.03 1.27
C SER A 215 -33.96 24.86 2.24
N SER A 216 -34.23 24.75 3.54
CA SER A 216 -33.18 24.52 4.54
C SER A 216 -32.73 23.07 4.56
N GLN A 217 -33.67 22.12 4.42
CA GLN A 217 -33.37 20.69 4.29
C GLN A 217 -32.60 20.40 3.00
N ASP A 218 -33.04 20.97 1.87
CA ASP A 218 -32.35 20.84 0.58
C ASP A 218 -30.89 21.30 0.68
N LEU A 219 -30.64 22.39 1.40
CA LEU A 219 -29.27 22.89 1.62
C LEU A 219 -28.42 21.93 2.46
N LEU A 220 -28.99 21.30 3.51
CA LEU A 220 -28.29 20.30 4.31
C LEU A 220 -27.95 19.07 3.47
N LEU A 221 -28.92 18.56 2.70
CA LEU A 221 -28.72 17.41 1.81
C LEU A 221 -27.68 17.71 0.73
N VAL A 222 -27.69 18.91 0.14
CA VAL A 222 -26.65 19.33 -0.83
C VAL A 222 -25.26 19.33 -0.18
N ARG A 223 -25.13 19.86 1.05
CA ARG A 223 -23.84 19.85 1.77
C ARG A 223 -23.36 18.45 2.12
N LEU A 224 -24.27 17.60 2.59
CA LEU A 224 -23.96 16.22 2.94
C LEU A 224 -23.56 15.42 1.70
N ASN A 225 -24.26 15.58 0.58
CA ASN A 225 -23.90 14.94 -0.69
C ASN A 225 -22.54 15.44 -1.22
N ASP A 226 -22.22 16.73 -1.05
CA ASP A 226 -20.91 17.25 -1.43
C ASP A 226 -19.79 16.65 -0.57
N LEU A 227 -20.00 16.56 0.74
CA LEU A 227 -19.11 15.90 1.70
C LEU A 227 -18.87 14.43 1.33
N MET A 228 -19.95 13.67 1.10
CA MET A 228 -19.87 12.27 0.65
C MET A 228 -19.10 12.16 -0.67
N SER A 229 -19.38 13.03 -1.65
CA SER A 229 -18.66 13.05 -2.92
C SER A 229 -17.17 13.33 -2.74
N HIS A 230 -16.78 14.15 -1.75
CA HIS A 230 -15.37 14.41 -1.46
C HIS A 230 -14.69 13.14 -0.92
N VAL A 231 -15.31 12.43 0.02
CA VAL A 231 -14.80 11.15 0.55
C VAL A 231 -14.71 10.08 -0.57
N GLU A 232 -15.75 9.92 -1.38
CA GLU A 232 -15.78 8.99 -2.52
C GLU A 232 -14.66 9.26 -3.54
N ARG A 233 -14.35 10.54 -3.81
CA ARG A 233 -13.24 10.91 -4.72
C ARG A 233 -11.90 10.42 -4.21
N ILE A 234 -11.68 10.48 -2.89
CA ILE A 234 -10.44 10.02 -2.25
C ILE A 234 -10.38 8.49 -2.26
N GLN A 235 -11.47 7.82 -1.88
CA GLN A 235 -11.59 6.35 -1.95
C GLN A 235 -11.28 5.83 -3.35
N LYS A 236 -11.92 6.41 -4.39
CA LYS A 236 -11.69 6.05 -5.79
C LYS A 236 -10.25 6.32 -6.24
N HIS A 237 -9.62 7.39 -5.74
CA HIS A 237 -8.23 7.71 -6.03
C HIS A 237 -7.30 6.64 -5.42
N THR A 238 -7.50 6.30 -4.16
CA THR A 238 -6.76 5.24 -3.44
C THR A 238 -6.91 3.88 -4.12
N LEU A 239 -8.13 3.49 -4.51
CA LEU A 239 -8.41 2.24 -5.25
C LEU A 239 -7.63 2.16 -6.56
N ARG A 240 -7.60 3.24 -7.34
CA ARG A 240 -6.82 3.29 -8.60
C ARG A 240 -5.33 3.13 -8.36
N LEU A 241 -4.80 3.82 -7.34
CA LEU A 241 -3.39 3.73 -6.97
C LEU A 241 -3.00 2.32 -6.54
N ARG A 242 -3.85 1.68 -5.74
CA ARG A 242 -3.66 0.30 -5.30
C ARG A 242 -3.68 -0.70 -6.47
N SER A 243 -4.63 -0.54 -7.39
CA SER A 243 -4.67 -1.33 -8.64
C SER A 243 -3.41 -1.14 -9.50
N ALA A 244 -2.85 0.07 -9.54
CA ALA A 244 -1.61 0.38 -10.26
C ALA A 244 -0.37 -0.28 -9.61
N ILE A 245 -0.32 -0.38 -8.27
CA ILE A 245 0.72 -1.15 -7.56
C ILE A 245 0.57 -2.64 -7.88
N GLN A 246 -0.65 -3.19 -7.78
CA GLN A 246 -0.89 -4.61 -8.05
C GLN A 246 -0.47 -4.98 -9.49
N SER A 247 -0.83 -4.15 -10.46
CA SER A 247 -0.43 -4.32 -11.85
C SER A 247 1.10 -4.33 -12.01
N ALA A 248 1.83 -3.49 -11.27
CA ALA A 248 3.29 -3.47 -11.31
C ALA A 248 3.92 -4.70 -10.65
N ILE A 249 3.31 -5.24 -9.58
CA ILE A 249 3.71 -6.51 -8.97
C ILE A 249 3.53 -7.66 -9.97
N ASP A 250 2.40 -7.71 -10.66
CA ASP A 250 2.11 -8.75 -11.64
C ASP A 250 3.09 -8.68 -12.83
N LEU A 251 3.39 -7.47 -13.32
CA LEU A 251 4.41 -7.24 -14.35
C LEU A 251 5.81 -7.66 -13.87
N HIS A 252 6.17 -7.38 -12.62
CA HIS A 252 7.45 -7.81 -12.04
C HIS A 252 7.59 -9.33 -12.03
N PHE A 253 6.56 -10.05 -11.58
CA PHE A 253 6.58 -11.51 -11.59
C PHE A 253 6.56 -12.09 -13.02
N SER A 254 5.83 -11.46 -13.94
CA SER A 254 5.85 -11.83 -15.36
C SER A 254 7.24 -11.68 -15.97
N ALA A 255 7.95 -10.57 -15.66
CA ALA A 255 9.32 -10.35 -16.09
C ALA A 255 10.30 -11.40 -15.51
N ILE A 256 10.17 -11.72 -14.22
CA ILE A 256 10.95 -12.79 -13.58
C ILE A 256 10.66 -14.14 -14.25
N ALA A 257 9.39 -14.49 -14.46
CA ALA A 257 9.01 -15.74 -15.12
C ALA A 257 9.60 -15.81 -16.53
N ASN A 258 9.54 -14.72 -17.30
CA ASN A 258 10.17 -14.64 -18.62
C ASN A 258 11.69 -14.85 -18.55
N GLN A 259 12.37 -14.23 -17.59
CA GLN A 259 13.80 -14.44 -17.38
C GLN A 259 14.12 -15.90 -16.99
N THR A 260 13.31 -16.54 -16.15
CA THR A 260 13.50 -17.95 -15.79
C THR A 260 13.27 -18.88 -16.98
N ASN A 261 12.28 -18.60 -17.82
CA ASN A 261 12.01 -19.35 -19.06
C ASN A 261 13.17 -19.20 -20.05
N GLU A 262 13.73 -17.99 -20.16
CA GLU A 262 14.92 -17.75 -20.96
C GLU A 262 16.13 -18.52 -20.43
N ASN A 263 16.40 -18.47 -19.13
CA ASN A 263 17.49 -19.25 -18.52
C ASN A 263 17.32 -20.76 -18.78
N MET A 264 16.11 -21.31 -18.60
CA MET A 264 15.85 -22.72 -18.91
C MET A 264 16.08 -23.06 -20.39
N ARG A 265 15.65 -22.18 -21.31
CA ARG A 265 15.90 -22.34 -22.74
C ARG A 265 17.39 -22.39 -23.05
N ILE A 266 18.20 -21.54 -22.40
CA ILE A 266 19.66 -21.52 -22.57
C ILE A 266 20.28 -22.83 -22.09
N LEU A 267 19.92 -23.30 -20.88
CA LEU A 267 20.41 -24.58 -20.35
C LEU A 267 20.01 -25.75 -21.26
N ALA A 268 18.79 -25.75 -21.80
CA ALA A 268 18.32 -26.76 -22.74
C ALA A 268 19.12 -26.77 -24.05
N ILE A 269 19.44 -25.59 -24.62
CA ILE A 269 20.28 -25.47 -25.83
C ILE A 269 21.68 -26.02 -25.56
N ILE A 270 22.31 -25.63 -24.44
CA ILE A 270 23.63 -26.13 -24.04
C ILE A 270 23.60 -27.67 -23.92
N THR A 271 22.58 -28.21 -23.25
CA THR A 271 22.42 -29.67 -23.07
C THR A 271 22.22 -30.39 -24.40
N ALA A 272 21.38 -29.86 -25.30
CA ALA A 272 21.12 -30.45 -26.61
C ALA A 272 22.35 -30.44 -27.51
N VAL A 273 23.21 -29.41 -27.40
CA VAL A 273 24.49 -29.36 -28.12
C VAL A 273 25.49 -30.37 -27.56
N PHE A 274 25.57 -30.54 -26.23
CA PHE A 274 26.49 -31.50 -25.64
C PHE A 274 26.04 -32.97 -25.78
N ALA A 275 24.73 -33.26 -25.80
CA ALA A 275 24.22 -34.63 -25.89
C ALA A 275 24.84 -35.50 -27.00
N PRO A 276 24.92 -35.07 -28.28
CA PRO A 276 25.56 -35.87 -29.33
C PRO A 276 27.09 -35.96 -29.17
N LEU A 277 27.74 -34.92 -28.62
CA LEU A 277 29.18 -34.93 -28.36
C LEU A 277 29.52 -35.94 -27.26
N THR A 278 28.75 -35.94 -26.17
CA THR A 278 28.86 -36.91 -25.08
C THR A 278 28.57 -38.32 -25.56
N LEU A 279 27.57 -38.51 -26.44
CA LEU A 279 27.29 -39.82 -27.04
C LEU A 279 28.46 -40.31 -27.91
N LEU A 280 29.00 -39.46 -28.79
CA LEU A 280 30.12 -39.81 -29.67
C LEU A 280 31.39 -40.13 -28.86
N THR A 281 31.74 -39.29 -27.89
CA THR A 281 32.87 -39.54 -26.98
C THR A 281 32.64 -40.79 -26.14
N GLY A 282 31.42 -41.02 -25.66
CA GLY A 282 31.04 -42.22 -24.94
C GLY A 282 31.26 -43.49 -25.77
N ILE A 283 30.71 -43.56 -26.99
CA ILE A 283 30.84 -44.71 -27.90
C ILE A 283 32.32 -45.00 -28.22
N TYR A 284 33.10 -43.98 -28.57
CA TYR A 284 34.51 -44.14 -28.90
C TYR A 284 35.41 -44.36 -27.67
N GLY A 285 34.92 -44.03 -26.47
CA GLY A 285 35.56 -44.34 -25.19
C GLY A 285 35.24 -45.74 -24.67
N MET A 286 34.35 -46.49 -25.32
CA MET A 286 34.09 -47.88 -24.96
C MET A 286 35.22 -48.80 -25.44
N ASN A 287 35.65 -49.73 -24.58
CA ASN A 287 36.72 -50.70 -24.86
C ASN A 287 36.28 -51.84 -25.82
N PHE A 288 35.69 -51.55 -26.98
CA PHE A 288 35.36 -52.57 -27.97
C PHE A 288 36.51 -52.79 -28.96
N GLU A 289 36.85 -54.07 -29.18
CA GLU A 289 37.97 -54.49 -30.04
C GLU A 289 37.69 -54.28 -31.55
N PHE A 290 36.42 -54.19 -31.94
CA PHE A 290 35.94 -54.08 -33.32
C PHE A 290 35.22 -52.75 -33.63
N ILE A 291 35.72 -51.62 -33.14
CA ILE A 291 35.22 -50.32 -33.61
C ILE A 291 35.86 -49.99 -34.97
N PRO A 292 35.06 -49.82 -36.06
CA PRO A 292 35.59 -49.46 -37.37
C PRO A 292 36.41 -48.17 -37.29
N ARG A 293 37.59 -48.13 -37.94
CA ARG A 293 38.46 -46.94 -38.05
C ARG A 293 39.24 -46.51 -36.79
N LEU A 294 39.19 -47.26 -35.67
CA LEU A 294 39.87 -46.87 -34.42
C LEU A 294 41.42 -46.97 -34.44
N LYS A 295 41.98 -47.92 -35.20
CA LYS A 295 43.44 -48.15 -35.31
C LYS A 295 44.14 -47.30 -36.39
N SER A 296 43.38 -46.48 -37.14
CA SER A 296 43.93 -45.63 -38.21
C SER A 296 44.13 -44.19 -37.70
N PRO A 297 45.27 -43.53 -38.00
CA PRO A 297 45.51 -42.14 -37.61
C PRO A 297 44.46 -41.16 -38.19
N VAL A 298 43.77 -41.55 -39.26
CA VAL A 298 42.72 -40.74 -39.90
C VAL A 298 41.39 -40.81 -39.13
N GLY A 299 41.14 -41.88 -38.37
CA GLY A 299 39.87 -42.09 -37.66
C GLY A 299 39.60 -41.03 -36.59
N PHE A 300 40.64 -40.63 -35.86
CA PHE A 300 40.58 -39.55 -34.86
C PHE A 300 40.15 -38.21 -35.50
N TRP A 301 40.76 -37.82 -36.60
CA TRP A 301 40.46 -36.58 -37.31
C TRP A 301 39.05 -36.57 -37.92
N ILE A 302 38.60 -37.71 -38.46
CA ILE A 302 37.22 -37.85 -38.97
C ILE A 302 36.20 -37.68 -37.84
N MET A 303 36.43 -38.33 -36.69
CA MET A 303 35.53 -38.22 -35.52
C MET A 303 35.44 -36.77 -35.04
N LEU A 304 36.59 -36.09 -34.91
CA LEU A 304 36.64 -34.69 -34.49
C LEU A 304 35.93 -33.77 -35.49
N GLY A 305 36.07 -34.03 -36.80
CA GLY A 305 35.33 -33.33 -37.85
C GLY A 305 33.82 -33.55 -37.75
N VAL A 306 33.36 -34.77 -37.46
CA VAL A 306 31.93 -35.08 -37.27
C VAL A 306 31.36 -34.39 -36.03
N MET A 307 32.09 -34.38 -34.91
CA MET A 307 31.68 -33.66 -33.69
C MET A 307 31.55 -32.15 -33.94
N LEU A 308 32.53 -31.56 -34.63
CA LEU A 308 32.52 -30.14 -34.95
C LEU A 308 31.38 -29.78 -35.93
N LEU A 309 31.18 -30.60 -36.96
CA LEU A 309 30.07 -30.43 -37.91
C LEU A 309 28.70 -30.54 -37.22
N SER A 310 28.52 -31.53 -36.34
CA SER A 310 27.29 -31.71 -35.57
C SER A 310 26.99 -30.51 -34.66
N THR A 311 28.01 -29.99 -33.99
CA THR A 311 27.90 -28.78 -33.15
C THR A 311 27.45 -27.58 -33.98
N ILE A 312 28.12 -27.32 -35.11
CA ILE A 312 27.80 -26.18 -36.00
C ILE A 312 26.38 -26.31 -36.55
N LEU A 313 25.96 -27.51 -36.97
CA LEU A 313 24.63 -27.75 -37.52
C LEU A 313 23.54 -27.49 -36.48
N LEU A 314 23.72 -27.94 -35.24
CA LEU A 314 22.78 -27.69 -34.15
C LEU A 314 22.74 -26.20 -33.76
N LEU A 315 23.88 -25.54 -33.66
CA LEU A 315 23.94 -24.10 -33.39
C LEU A 315 23.25 -23.29 -34.50
N TYR A 316 23.48 -23.64 -35.77
CA TYR A 316 22.81 -23.02 -36.90
C TYR A 316 21.29 -23.27 -36.88
N TYR A 317 20.86 -24.50 -36.53
CA TYR A 317 19.45 -24.84 -36.38
C TYR A 317 18.77 -24.00 -35.28
N PHE A 318 19.38 -23.90 -34.10
CA PHE A 318 18.85 -23.10 -32.98
C PHE A 318 18.86 -21.60 -33.27
N TYR A 319 19.87 -21.12 -34.01
CA TYR A 319 19.93 -19.75 -34.49
C TYR A 319 18.78 -19.45 -35.47
N ARG A 320 18.55 -20.32 -36.47
CA ARG A 320 17.48 -20.17 -37.46
C ARG A 320 16.08 -20.25 -36.86
N GLN A 321 15.89 -21.06 -35.83
CA GLN A 321 14.62 -21.16 -35.09
C GLN A 321 14.36 -19.95 -34.17
N HIS A 322 15.21 -18.92 -34.17
CA HIS A 322 15.14 -17.76 -33.27
C HIS A 322 15.14 -18.12 -31.76
N LEU A 323 15.55 -19.33 -31.40
CA LEU A 323 15.66 -19.77 -30.00
C LEU A 323 16.85 -19.09 -29.29
N VAL A 324 17.79 -18.53 -30.05
CA VAL A 324 19.04 -17.92 -29.54
C VAL A 324 18.95 -16.38 -29.45
N GLY A 325 17.87 -15.74 -29.92
CA GLY A 325 17.85 -14.27 -30.16
C GLY A 325 16.63 -13.48 -29.66
N ARG A 326 15.83 -14.01 -28.73
CA ARG A 326 14.58 -13.34 -28.28
C ARG A 326 14.65 -12.60 -26.94
N GLY A 327 15.75 -12.66 -26.19
CA GLY A 327 15.94 -11.87 -24.98
C GLY A 327 17.03 -10.83 -25.16
N GLU A 328 16.90 -9.72 -24.44
CA GLU A 328 17.86 -8.60 -24.39
C GLU A 328 19.29 -9.02 -24.00
N LYS A 329 19.50 -10.27 -23.61
CA LYS A 329 20.81 -10.88 -23.41
C LYS A 329 20.92 -12.08 -24.36
N SER A 330 21.56 -11.86 -25.49
CA SER A 330 21.94 -12.97 -26.37
C SER A 330 22.74 -14.00 -25.56
N VAL A 331 22.64 -15.29 -25.91
CA VAL A 331 23.50 -16.34 -25.31
C VAL A 331 24.97 -15.94 -25.41
N ILE A 332 25.32 -15.19 -26.47
CA ILE A 332 26.64 -14.61 -26.70
C ILE A 332 26.98 -13.55 -25.62
N ASP A 333 26.03 -12.68 -25.26
CA ASP A 333 26.21 -11.70 -24.18
C ASP A 333 26.31 -12.38 -22.80
N LEU A 334 25.56 -13.45 -22.56
CA LEU A 334 25.65 -14.21 -21.30
C LEU A 334 26.97 -14.98 -21.18
N LEU A 335 27.46 -15.59 -22.27
CA LEU A 335 28.79 -16.19 -22.32
C LEU A 335 29.90 -15.13 -22.17
N ALA A 336 29.70 -13.94 -22.73
CA ALA A 336 30.62 -12.80 -22.56
C ALA A 336 30.57 -12.22 -21.13
N GLN A 337 29.41 -12.23 -20.46
CA GLN A 337 29.23 -11.73 -19.11
C GLN A 337 29.75 -12.73 -18.05
N GLN A 338 29.61 -14.03 -18.29
CA GLN A 338 30.20 -15.09 -17.46
C GLN A 338 31.73 -14.94 -17.36
N HIS A 339 32.38 -14.57 -18.47
CA HIS A 339 33.82 -14.27 -18.49
C HIS A 339 34.22 -12.99 -17.75
N ARG A 340 33.30 -12.06 -17.47
CA ARG A 340 33.59 -10.79 -16.78
C ARG A 340 33.35 -10.87 -15.27
N GLN A 341 32.63 -11.89 -14.78
CA GLN A 341 32.34 -12.07 -13.36
C GLN A 341 33.29 -13.06 -12.66
N ASP A 342 34.06 -13.84 -13.42
CA ASP A 342 35.13 -14.70 -12.88
C ASP A 342 36.49 -13.97 -12.80
N ARG A 343 36.57 -12.98 -11.90
CA ARG A 343 37.74 -12.89 -11.01
C ARG A 343 37.43 -13.58 -9.67
N MET A 344 36.74 -14.69 -9.72
CA MET A 344 36.61 -15.59 -8.58
C MET A 344 37.78 -16.56 -8.65
N ASN A 345 38.64 -16.53 -7.62
CA ASN A 345 39.75 -17.46 -7.47
C ASN A 345 39.26 -18.88 -7.73
N LEU A 346 39.95 -19.60 -8.62
CA LEU A 346 39.69 -20.98 -9.04
C LEU A 346 39.62 -22.00 -7.88
N PHE A 347 39.90 -21.56 -6.64
CA PHE A 347 39.99 -22.36 -5.41
C PHE A 347 38.97 -21.97 -4.34
N TRP A 348 37.84 -21.34 -4.69
CA TRP A 348 36.81 -20.96 -3.70
C TRP A 348 36.23 -22.16 -2.90
N PHE A 349 36.37 -23.39 -3.41
CA PHE A 349 35.94 -24.62 -2.75
C PHE A 349 36.86 -25.09 -1.61
N LEU A 350 38.09 -24.56 -1.51
CA LEU A 350 39.04 -24.90 -0.42
C LEU A 350 38.79 -24.11 0.88
N GLU A 351 37.96 -23.07 0.82
CA GLU A 351 37.60 -22.23 1.98
C GLU A 351 36.28 -22.66 2.67
N TYR A 352 35.66 -23.76 2.22
CA TYR A 352 34.45 -24.31 2.82
C TYR A 352 34.79 -25.03 4.15
N GLU A 353 34.35 -24.46 5.28
CA GLU A 353 34.66 -24.90 6.65
C GLU A 353 34.44 -26.39 7.00
N PRO A 354 33.48 -27.16 6.44
CA PRO A 354 33.33 -28.56 6.83
C PRO A 354 34.44 -29.48 6.29
N ILE A 355 35.26 -29.04 5.32
CA ILE A 355 36.36 -29.86 4.75
C ILE A 355 37.65 -29.72 5.57
N LYS A 356 37.81 -28.64 6.36
CA LYS A 356 38.97 -28.48 7.25
C LYS A 356 38.95 -29.44 8.45
N GLN A 357 37.77 -29.87 8.89
CA GLN A 357 37.64 -30.85 9.98
C GLN A 357 38.04 -32.26 9.53
N THR A 358 37.64 -32.68 8.33
CA THR A 358 37.97 -34.01 7.79
C THR A 358 39.47 -34.16 7.49
N LEU A 359 40.13 -33.10 7.02
CA LEU A 359 41.59 -33.09 6.84
C LEU A 359 42.36 -33.17 8.18
N LYS A 360 41.87 -32.50 9.24
CA LYS A 360 42.49 -32.57 10.59
C LYS A 360 42.36 -33.95 11.24
N GLU A 361 41.29 -34.70 10.98
CA GLU A 361 41.14 -36.08 11.46
C GLU A 361 42.08 -37.05 10.72
N VAL A 362 42.22 -36.90 9.40
CA VAL A 362 43.12 -37.74 8.58
C VAL A 362 44.59 -37.50 8.94
N GLU A 363 44.98 -36.26 9.25
CA GLU A 363 46.34 -35.91 9.68
C GLU A 363 46.68 -36.43 11.10
N LYS A 364 45.67 -36.59 11.96
CA LYS A 364 45.82 -37.21 13.29
C LYS A 364 46.03 -38.73 13.21
N ILE A 365 45.40 -39.39 12.24
CA ILE A 365 45.50 -40.85 12.02
C ILE A 365 46.84 -41.23 11.38
N THR A 366 47.44 -40.34 10.58
CA THR A 366 48.74 -40.58 9.92
C THR A 366 49.96 -40.28 10.79
N ARG A 367 49.81 -39.55 11.92
CA ARG A 367 50.91 -39.30 12.88
C ARG A 367 50.99 -40.31 14.03
N LEU A 368 50.09 -41.30 14.10
CA LEU A 368 50.04 -42.33 15.14
C LEU A 368 50.44 -43.74 14.65
N LYS A 369 51.18 -43.82 13.54
CA LYS A 369 51.79 -45.08 13.07
C LYS A 369 53.29 -44.93 12.88
#